data_AF-A0AAI8VGY1-F1
#
_entry.id   AF-A0AAI8VGY1-F1
#
_cell.length_a   1.000
_cell.length_b   1.000
_cell.length_c   1.000
_cell.angle_alpha   90.00
_cell.angle_beta   90.00
_cell.angle_gamma   90.00
#
_symmetry.space_group_name_H-M   'P 1'
#
loop_
_entity.id
_entity.type
_entity.pdbx_description
1 polymer ?
#
loop_
_entity_poly.entity_id
_entity_poly.type
_entity_poly.pdbx_seq_one_letter_code
_entity_poly.pdbx_strand_id
1 'polypeptide(L)'
;MEGDHTGYESERRNLERNFKGKTDKIKRQYELFWQQATAKADVDAYLNAVADHDYPKLPKWISKVTPFTHWKGPCFAESDRALLIGNRASFDTVQYDKPEQAGMSMIHLLCIPKTGIFNGVGLDSGSVSIIDHMVQLFKSAWTDAETRRGVLCHQREAIERRNQENPDEEAHATAMEHYGELEDMIDDLGPDDFHFGLHLWPDHSVGHLHLHVIAAPWACRQYSTSHHDKKTKDAFEVRDYIKSVANA
;
A
#
# COMPACT_ATOMS: atom_id res chain seq x y z
N MET A 1 32.35 24.36 6.79
CA MET A 1 31.17 24.37 7.67
C MET A 1 30.68 22.95 7.71
N GLU A 2 31.13 22.18 8.70
CA GLU A 2 30.62 20.85 8.98
C GLU A 2 29.32 21.04 9.76
N GLY A 3 28.20 20.85 9.07
CA GLY A 3 26.86 20.96 9.66
C GLY A 3 26.60 19.81 10.61
N ASP A 4 26.00 20.12 11.75
CA ASP A 4 25.61 19.18 12.79
C ASP A 4 24.54 18.20 12.27
N HIS A 5 24.99 17.03 11.80
CA HIS A 5 24.14 15.95 11.31
C HIS A 5 23.47 15.13 12.43
N THR A 6 23.73 15.43 13.71
CA THR A 6 23.29 14.58 14.82
C THR A 6 21.82 14.76 15.19
N GLY A 7 21.25 15.95 14.97
CA GLY A 7 19.82 16.18 15.11
C GLY A 7 18.99 15.39 14.08
N TYR A 8 19.51 15.29 12.85
CA TYR A 8 18.86 14.65 11.71
C TYR A 8 18.69 13.14 11.88
N GLU A 9 19.65 12.45 12.51
CA GLU A 9 19.53 11.01 12.77
C GLU A 9 18.51 10.66 13.88
N SER A 10 18.31 11.56 14.86
CA SER A 10 17.38 11.30 15.97
C SER A 10 15.92 11.45 15.55
N GLU A 11 15.62 12.41 14.66
CA GLU A 11 14.31 12.54 14.02
C GLU A 11 14.06 11.41 13.01
N ARG A 12 15.11 11.00 12.28
CA ARG A 12 15.09 9.85 11.36
C ARG A 12 14.79 8.51 12.05
N ARG A 13 15.22 8.31 13.30
CA ARG A 13 14.88 7.13 14.12
C ARG A 13 13.49 7.19 14.75
N ASN A 14 13.00 8.37 15.13
CA ASN A 14 11.66 8.54 15.72
C ASN A 14 10.52 8.55 14.69
N LEU A 15 10.84 8.72 13.40
CA LEU A 15 9.89 8.72 12.29
C LEU A 15 9.96 7.45 11.43
N GLU A 16 10.48 6.34 11.96
CA GLU A 16 10.11 5.02 11.45
C GLU A 16 8.59 4.86 11.65
N ARG A 17 7.82 5.31 10.65
CA ARG A 17 6.37 5.25 10.60
C ARG A 17 5.96 3.83 10.94
N ASN A 18 5.46 3.65 12.17
CA ASN A 18 5.34 2.37 12.87
C ASN A 18 4.53 1.34 12.07
N PHE A 19 5.15 0.54 11.21
CA PHE A 19 4.48 -0.61 10.57
C PHE A 19 4.73 -1.90 11.37
N LYS A 20 5.92 -1.98 11.98
CA LYS A 20 6.40 -3.08 12.82
C LYS A 20 5.89 -2.96 14.26
N GLY A 21 6.09 -4.02 15.04
CA GLY A 21 5.69 -4.13 16.44
C GLY A 21 4.19 -4.27 16.62
N LYS A 22 3.47 -4.78 15.60
CA LYS A 22 2.00 -4.84 15.60
C LYS A 22 1.43 -6.25 15.68
N THR A 23 2.23 -7.24 16.05
CA THR A 23 1.82 -8.66 16.16
C THR A 23 0.54 -8.87 16.97
N ASP A 24 0.40 -8.23 18.13
CA ASP A 24 -0.83 -8.35 18.95
C ASP A 24 -2.07 -7.78 18.24
N LYS A 25 -1.89 -6.68 17.49
CA LYS A 25 -2.97 -6.09 16.70
C LYS A 25 -3.33 -6.97 15.49
N ILE A 26 -2.33 -7.55 14.82
CA ILE A 26 -2.51 -8.53 13.73
C ILE A 26 -3.32 -9.72 14.25
N LYS A 27 -2.87 -10.33 15.36
CA LYS A 27 -3.55 -11.44 16.03
C LYS A 27 -5.01 -11.10 16.33
N ARG A 28 -5.24 -9.99 17.03
CA ARG A 28 -6.60 -9.57 17.40
C ARG A 28 -7.49 -9.35 16.18
N GLN A 29 -6.98 -8.75 15.11
CA GLN A 29 -7.78 -8.51 13.89
C GLN A 29 -8.10 -9.81 13.15
N TYR A 30 -7.13 -10.72 13.05
CA TYR A 30 -7.33 -12.03 12.46
C TYR A 30 -8.36 -12.85 13.26
N GLU A 31 -8.19 -12.95 14.58
CA GLU A 31 -9.11 -13.68 15.45
C GLU A 31 -10.52 -13.05 15.45
N LEU A 32 -10.61 -11.72 15.54
CA LEU A 32 -11.90 -11.02 15.52
C LEU A 32 -12.67 -11.25 14.22
N PHE A 33 -11.96 -11.31 13.08
CA PHE A 33 -12.57 -11.62 11.80
C PHE A 33 -13.11 -13.05 11.79
N TRP A 34 -12.30 -14.05 12.12
CA TRP A 34 -12.70 -15.45 12.04
C TRP A 34 -13.66 -15.91 13.15
N GLN A 35 -13.81 -15.13 14.23
CA GLN A 35 -14.88 -15.33 15.22
C GLN A 35 -16.27 -14.94 14.70
N GLN A 36 -16.37 -14.18 13.61
CA GLN A 36 -17.68 -13.83 13.04
C GLN A 36 -18.29 -15.05 12.34
N ALA A 37 -19.53 -15.38 12.69
CA ALA A 37 -20.26 -16.50 12.08
C ALA A 37 -20.40 -16.35 10.54
N THR A 38 -20.35 -15.12 10.03
CA THR A 38 -20.47 -14.83 8.59
C THR A 38 -19.14 -14.77 7.86
N ALA A 39 -17.98 -14.77 8.54
CA ALA A 39 -16.69 -14.48 7.92
C ALA A 39 -16.39 -15.38 6.71
N LYS A 40 -16.62 -16.69 6.85
CA LYS A 40 -16.41 -17.64 5.75
C LYS A 40 -17.35 -17.34 4.57
N ALA A 41 -18.63 -17.13 4.83
CA ALA A 41 -19.60 -16.79 3.81
C ALA A 41 -19.27 -15.46 3.12
N ASP A 42 -18.75 -14.49 3.86
CA ASP A 42 -18.34 -13.18 3.34
C ASP A 42 -17.11 -13.28 2.43
N VAL A 43 -16.11 -14.07 2.82
CA VAL A 43 -14.96 -14.39 1.96
C VAL A 43 -15.43 -15.12 0.70
N ASP A 44 -16.23 -16.17 0.84
CA ASP A 44 -16.72 -16.97 -0.29
C ASP A 44 -17.57 -16.12 -1.24
N ALA A 45 -18.45 -15.26 -0.73
CA ALA A 45 -19.26 -14.35 -1.54
C ALA A 45 -18.42 -13.31 -2.30
N TYR A 46 -17.39 -12.77 -1.64
CA TYR A 46 -16.44 -11.85 -2.26
C TYR A 46 -15.70 -12.52 -3.42
N LEU A 47 -15.17 -13.72 -3.19
CA LEU A 47 -14.39 -14.46 -4.18
C LEU A 47 -15.24 -14.92 -5.37
N ASN A 48 -16.51 -15.23 -5.15
CA ASN A 48 -17.44 -15.65 -6.20
C ASN A 48 -18.17 -14.49 -6.88
N ALA A 49 -17.81 -13.23 -6.57
CA ALA A 49 -18.46 -12.03 -7.12
C ALA A 49 -19.99 -12.08 -7.03
N VAL A 50 -20.54 -12.63 -5.95
CA VAL A 50 -22.00 -12.80 -5.79
C VAL A 50 -22.64 -11.43 -5.64
N ALA A 51 -23.35 -10.97 -6.69
CA ALA A 51 -23.95 -9.64 -6.76
C ALA A 51 -24.93 -9.35 -5.60
N ASP A 52 -25.56 -10.41 -5.09
CA ASP A 52 -26.66 -10.38 -4.12
C ASP A 52 -26.26 -10.77 -2.69
N HIS A 53 -24.97 -10.95 -2.40
CA HIS A 53 -24.57 -11.16 -1.00
C HIS A 53 -24.83 -9.86 -0.23
N ASP A 54 -25.75 -9.93 0.74
CA ASP A 54 -26.04 -8.87 1.68
C ASP A 54 -24.87 -8.82 2.66
N TYR A 55 -23.73 -8.30 2.20
CA TYR A 55 -22.63 -7.92 3.09
C TYR A 55 -23.29 -7.14 4.21
N PRO A 56 -23.12 -7.55 5.48
CA PRO A 56 -23.79 -6.90 6.59
C PRO A 56 -23.69 -5.39 6.40
N LYS A 57 -24.79 -4.65 6.59
CA LYS A 57 -24.88 -3.18 6.46
C LYS A 57 -24.02 -2.44 7.51
N LEU A 58 -22.88 -3.01 7.86
CA LEU A 58 -21.78 -2.42 8.58
C LEU A 58 -21.06 -1.49 7.58
N PRO A 59 -20.94 -0.18 7.87
CA PRO A 59 -20.57 0.87 6.90
C PRO A 59 -19.25 0.70 6.11
N LYS A 60 -18.48 -0.36 6.31
CA LYS A 60 -17.13 -0.56 5.75
C LYS A 60 -16.77 -2.04 5.47
N TRP A 61 -17.74 -2.96 5.41
CA TRP A 61 -17.42 -4.39 5.45
C TRP A 61 -16.69 -4.89 4.19
N ILE A 62 -17.30 -4.81 3.00
CA ILE A 62 -16.73 -5.31 1.74
C ILE A 62 -17.26 -4.47 0.56
N SER A 63 -16.37 -3.94 -0.28
CA SER A 63 -16.77 -3.27 -1.52
C SER A 63 -17.26 -4.30 -2.53
N LYS A 64 -18.46 -4.09 -3.11
CA LYS A 64 -19.05 -4.97 -4.15
C LYS A 64 -18.25 -4.99 -5.46
N VAL A 65 -17.40 -3.99 -5.69
CA VAL A 65 -16.53 -3.89 -6.86
C VAL A 65 -15.09 -3.87 -6.36
N THR A 66 -14.30 -4.83 -6.81
CA THR A 66 -12.84 -4.78 -6.66
C THR A 66 -12.29 -4.09 -7.92
N PRO A 67 -11.55 -2.99 -7.80
CA PRO A 67 -10.99 -2.31 -8.97
C PRO A 67 -9.83 -3.09 -9.61
N PHE A 68 -9.48 -4.27 -9.08
CA PHE A 68 -8.23 -4.95 -9.41
C PHE A 68 -8.39 -6.26 -10.19
N THR A 69 -9.56 -6.92 -10.13
CA THR A 69 -9.78 -8.21 -10.81
C THR A 69 -9.65 -8.11 -12.35
N HIS A 70 -9.78 -6.90 -12.89
CA HIS A 70 -9.60 -6.58 -14.31
C HIS A 70 -8.83 -5.28 -14.49
N TRP A 71 -7.68 -5.16 -13.84
CA TRP A 71 -6.85 -3.96 -13.98
C TRP A 71 -6.49 -3.70 -15.45
N LYS A 72 -6.81 -2.50 -15.93
CA LYS A 72 -6.50 -2.02 -17.29
C LYS A 72 -5.57 -0.80 -17.30
N GLY A 73 -5.04 -0.42 -16.13
CA GLY A 73 -4.13 0.71 -16.00
C GLY A 73 -2.67 0.32 -16.22
N PRO A 74 -1.74 1.26 -16.00
CA PRO A 74 -0.31 0.98 -16.02
C PRO A 74 0.05 -0.18 -15.09
N CYS A 75 0.91 -1.08 -15.57
CA CYS A 75 1.49 -2.16 -14.80
C CYS A 75 3.01 -2.11 -14.99
N PHE A 76 3.74 -1.96 -13.89
CA PHE A 76 5.19 -1.79 -13.92
C PHE A 76 5.92 -3.13 -13.94
N ALA A 77 5.32 -4.15 -13.34
CA ALA A 77 5.82 -5.52 -13.41
C ALA A 77 4.67 -6.51 -13.23
N GLU A 78 4.79 -7.65 -13.87
CA GLU A 78 3.79 -8.71 -13.84
C GLU A 78 4.49 -10.06 -13.72
N SER A 79 3.90 -10.94 -12.92
CA SER A 79 4.25 -12.36 -12.84
C SER A 79 3.01 -13.20 -13.11
N ASP A 80 3.15 -14.52 -13.11
CA ASP A 80 2.04 -15.47 -13.18
C ASP A 80 1.04 -15.30 -12.00
N ARG A 81 1.51 -14.82 -10.83
CA ARG A 81 0.69 -14.74 -9.60
C ARG A 81 0.30 -13.34 -9.15
N ALA A 82 1.02 -12.29 -9.58
CA ALA A 82 0.81 -10.94 -9.08
C ALA A 82 1.13 -9.84 -10.11
N LEU A 83 0.55 -8.66 -9.87
CA LEU A 83 0.75 -7.41 -10.61
C LEU A 83 1.37 -6.36 -9.68
N LEU A 84 2.29 -5.54 -10.19
CA LEU A 84 2.78 -4.32 -9.55
C LEU A 84 2.23 -3.10 -10.31
N ILE A 85 1.48 -2.26 -9.60
CA ILE A 85 0.80 -1.10 -10.18
C ILE A 85 1.03 0.15 -9.31
N GLY A 86 0.76 1.33 -9.87
CA GLY A 86 0.84 2.59 -9.13
C GLY A 86 -0.44 2.91 -8.37
N ASN A 87 -0.31 3.49 -7.17
CA ASN A 87 -1.44 4.11 -6.49
C ASN A 87 -1.96 5.31 -7.29
N ARG A 88 -3.27 5.45 -7.45
CA ARG A 88 -3.84 6.52 -8.28
C ARG A 88 -3.84 7.90 -7.63
N ALA A 89 -3.82 7.97 -6.30
CA ALA A 89 -3.76 9.25 -5.62
C ALA A 89 -2.35 9.84 -5.77
N SER A 90 -2.29 11.14 -6.05
CA SER A 90 -1.06 11.91 -5.92
C SER A 90 -0.52 11.77 -4.50
N PHE A 91 0.80 11.79 -4.37
CA PHE A 91 1.45 11.69 -3.07
C PHE A 91 1.29 12.94 -2.23
N ASP A 92 1.05 14.10 -2.84
CA ASP A 92 1.21 15.39 -2.18
C ASP A 92 -0.07 15.83 -1.48
N THR A 93 0.00 15.98 -0.16
CA THR A 93 -1.13 16.40 0.67
C THR A 93 -1.64 17.81 0.35
N VAL A 94 -0.82 18.68 -0.24
CA VAL A 94 -1.27 20.05 -0.59
C VAL A 94 -2.36 20.05 -1.66
N GLN A 95 -2.46 19.00 -2.48
CA GLN A 95 -3.50 18.87 -3.51
C GLN A 95 -4.87 18.40 -2.96
N TYR A 96 -5.02 18.26 -1.65
CA TYR A 96 -6.20 17.68 -1.01
C TYR A 96 -6.72 18.51 0.16
N ASP A 97 -8.01 18.81 0.14
CA ASP A 97 -8.72 19.36 1.32
C ASP A 97 -8.62 18.41 2.54
N LYS A 98 -8.50 17.11 2.26
CA LYS A 98 -8.37 16.02 3.23
C LYS A 98 -7.05 15.29 3.01
N PRO A 99 -5.99 15.61 3.78
CA PRO A 99 -4.67 15.02 3.60
C PRO A 99 -4.64 13.49 3.66
N GLU A 100 -5.62 12.84 4.30
CA GLU A 100 -5.74 11.37 4.32
C GLU A 100 -6.07 10.71 2.97
N GLN A 101 -6.38 11.50 1.94
CA GLN A 101 -6.64 11.02 0.58
C GLN A 101 -5.37 10.88 -0.28
N ALA A 102 -4.29 11.54 0.11
CA ALA A 102 -3.02 11.49 -0.60
C ALA A 102 -2.35 10.10 -0.47
N GLY A 103 -1.38 9.85 -1.35
CA GLY A 103 -0.47 8.70 -1.25
C GLY A 103 0.29 8.70 0.07
N MET A 104 0.73 7.52 0.51
CA MET A 104 1.46 7.36 1.76
C MET A 104 2.92 7.83 1.66
N SER A 105 3.45 7.94 0.44
CA SER A 105 4.78 8.45 0.09
C SER A 105 4.77 8.93 -1.37
N MET A 106 5.75 9.75 -1.74
CA MET A 106 6.13 10.05 -3.14
C MET A 106 6.11 8.82 -4.03
N ILE A 107 6.63 7.67 -3.55
CA ILE A 107 6.46 6.39 -4.22
C ILE A 107 5.53 5.52 -3.39
N HIS A 108 4.29 5.40 -3.86
CA HIS A 108 3.29 4.51 -3.29
C HIS A 108 2.76 3.59 -4.39
N LEU A 109 3.20 2.33 -4.36
CA LEU A 109 2.79 1.28 -5.28
C LEU A 109 1.89 0.26 -4.57
N LEU A 110 1.15 -0.50 -5.37
CA LEU A 110 0.32 -1.60 -4.91
C LEU A 110 0.77 -2.87 -5.64
N CYS A 111 1.14 -3.91 -4.89
CA CYS A 111 1.32 -5.24 -5.45
C CYS A 111 0.09 -6.09 -5.13
N ILE A 112 -0.47 -6.74 -6.15
CA ILE A 112 -1.81 -7.32 -6.09
C ILE A 112 -1.77 -8.76 -6.60
N PRO A 113 -2.29 -9.74 -5.85
CA PRO A 113 -2.41 -11.09 -6.35
C PRO A 113 -3.46 -11.16 -7.46
N LYS A 114 -3.17 -11.97 -8.49
CA LYS A 114 -4.12 -12.30 -9.56
C LYS A 114 -5.21 -13.25 -9.08
N THR A 115 -4.88 -14.12 -8.13
CA THR A 115 -5.87 -14.91 -7.40
C THR A 115 -6.70 -13.99 -6.51
N GLY A 116 -8.02 -14.18 -6.51
CA GLY A 116 -8.90 -13.51 -5.56
C GLY A 116 -8.51 -13.86 -4.13
N ILE A 117 -8.09 -12.87 -3.35
CA ILE A 117 -7.88 -13.00 -1.91
C ILE A 117 -8.51 -11.78 -1.27
N PHE A 118 -9.44 -12.00 -0.33
CA PHE A 118 -10.20 -10.93 0.30
C PHE A 118 -9.28 -9.92 1.03
N ASN A 119 -8.48 -10.33 1.99
CA ASN A 119 -7.64 -9.39 2.73
C ASN A 119 -6.48 -10.13 3.39
N GLY A 120 -5.58 -9.44 4.08
CA GLY A 120 -4.54 -10.11 4.87
C GLY A 120 -5.10 -11.00 5.98
N VAL A 121 -6.32 -10.72 6.48
CA VAL A 121 -7.02 -11.63 7.42
C VAL A 121 -7.56 -12.90 6.75
N GLY A 122 -7.71 -12.89 5.43
CA GLY A 122 -8.17 -14.05 4.64
C GLY A 122 -7.03 -14.95 4.17
N LEU A 123 -5.78 -14.66 4.54
CA LEU A 123 -4.63 -15.51 4.25
C LEU A 123 -4.62 -16.75 5.15
N ASP A 124 -4.14 -17.85 4.61
CA ASP A 124 -3.95 -19.13 5.28
C ASP A 124 -2.58 -19.75 4.93
N SER A 125 -2.32 -20.96 5.41
CA SER A 125 -1.06 -21.67 5.16
C SER A 125 -0.78 -21.93 3.67
N GLY A 126 -1.82 -22.11 2.85
CA GLY A 126 -1.69 -22.35 1.41
C GLY A 126 -1.44 -21.07 0.61
N SER A 127 -1.94 -19.93 1.08
CA SER A 127 -1.94 -18.67 0.34
C SER A 127 -0.91 -17.64 0.84
N VAL A 128 -0.46 -17.72 2.09
CA VAL A 128 0.43 -16.70 2.73
C VAL A 128 1.76 -16.48 1.99
N SER A 129 2.24 -17.48 1.24
CA SER A 129 3.45 -17.37 0.39
C SER A 129 3.34 -16.28 -0.68
N ILE A 130 2.13 -15.80 -0.98
CA ILE A 130 1.91 -14.71 -1.93
C ILE A 130 2.56 -13.39 -1.47
N ILE A 131 2.72 -13.16 -0.17
CA ILE A 131 3.42 -11.98 0.36
C ILE A 131 4.87 -11.98 -0.11
N ASP A 132 5.57 -13.10 0.08
CA ASP A 132 6.97 -13.25 -0.34
C ASP A 132 7.11 -13.06 -1.86
N HIS A 133 6.16 -13.60 -2.63
CA HIS A 133 6.12 -13.45 -4.09
C HIS A 133 5.93 -11.99 -4.52
N MET A 134 4.99 -11.26 -3.91
CA MET A 134 4.73 -9.85 -4.22
C MET A 134 5.92 -8.95 -3.87
N VAL A 135 6.58 -9.19 -2.74
CA VAL A 135 7.82 -8.49 -2.36
C VAL A 135 8.92 -8.79 -3.37
N GLN A 136 9.12 -10.05 -3.73
CA GLN A 136 10.17 -10.44 -4.69
C GLN A 136 9.91 -9.85 -6.09
N LEU A 137 8.65 -9.80 -6.53
CA LEU A 137 8.27 -9.15 -7.78
C LEU A 137 8.69 -7.67 -7.77
N PHE A 138 8.36 -6.94 -6.71
CA PHE A 138 8.80 -5.55 -6.56
C PHE A 138 10.32 -5.43 -6.55
N LYS A 139 11.02 -6.18 -5.69
CA LYS A 139 12.47 -6.07 -5.55
C LYS A 139 13.19 -6.35 -6.87
N SER A 140 12.72 -7.33 -7.63
CA SER A 140 13.29 -7.66 -8.94
C SER A 140 13.03 -6.54 -9.94
N ALA A 141 11.79 -6.06 -10.04
CA ALA A 141 11.42 -4.97 -10.94
C ALA A 141 12.13 -3.66 -10.61
N TRP A 142 12.30 -3.33 -9.33
CA TRP A 142 12.91 -2.07 -8.90
C TRP A 142 14.38 -1.92 -9.32
N THR A 143 15.07 -3.02 -9.61
CA THR A 143 16.45 -2.95 -10.16
C THR A 143 16.51 -2.42 -11.59
N ASP A 144 15.40 -2.49 -12.32
CA ASP A 144 15.29 -2.01 -13.70
C ASP A 144 14.98 -0.51 -13.77
N ALA A 145 15.77 0.21 -14.57
CA ALA A 145 15.62 1.65 -14.76
C ALA A 145 14.33 2.02 -15.51
N GLU A 146 13.84 1.15 -16.41
CA GLU A 146 12.58 1.41 -17.11
C GLU A 146 11.40 1.35 -16.14
N THR A 147 11.42 0.40 -15.20
CA THR A 147 10.45 0.33 -14.10
C THR A 147 10.43 1.63 -13.29
N ARG A 148 11.59 2.14 -12.85
CA ARG A 148 11.68 3.39 -12.09
C ARG A 148 11.17 4.60 -12.89
N ARG A 149 11.52 4.69 -14.17
CA ARG A 149 11.00 5.73 -15.08
C ARG A 149 9.48 5.65 -15.24
N GLY A 150 8.93 4.44 -15.38
CA GLY A 150 7.48 4.23 -15.45
C GLY A 150 6.77 4.71 -14.18
N VAL A 151 7.38 4.49 -13.02
CA VAL A 151 6.88 5.00 -11.72
C VAL A 151 6.92 6.53 -11.66
N LEU A 152 8.00 7.19 -12.12
CA LEU A 152 8.05 8.65 -12.23
C LEU A 152 6.92 9.20 -13.10
N CYS A 153 6.78 8.67 -14.33
CA CYS A 153 5.71 9.10 -15.24
C CYS A 153 4.33 8.96 -14.59
N HIS A 154 4.08 7.85 -13.90
CA HIS A 154 2.82 7.64 -13.19
C HIS A 154 2.58 8.62 -12.03
N GLN A 155 3.62 8.99 -11.27
CA GLN A 155 3.47 9.99 -10.20
C GLN A 155 3.12 11.36 -10.77
N ARG A 156 3.79 11.77 -11.85
CA ARG A 156 3.45 12.99 -12.58
C ARG A 156 2.01 12.97 -13.08
N GLU A 157 1.59 11.89 -13.72
CA GLU A 157 0.20 11.71 -14.18
C GLU A 157 -0.80 11.78 -13.02
N ALA A 158 -0.44 11.28 -11.83
CA ALA A 158 -1.31 11.35 -10.65
C ALA A 158 -1.47 12.80 -10.15
N ILE A 159 -0.39 13.59 -10.15
CA ILE A 159 -0.43 15.03 -9.83
C ILE A 159 -1.29 15.78 -10.85
N GLU A 160 -1.04 15.57 -12.15
CA GLU A 160 -1.76 16.22 -13.24
C GLU A 160 -3.26 15.88 -13.22
N ARG A 161 -3.59 14.58 -13.08
CA ARG A 161 -4.98 14.13 -12.94
C ARG A 161 -5.67 14.77 -11.74
N ARG A 162 -4.97 14.86 -10.59
CA ARG A 162 -5.56 15.46 -9.40
C ARG A 162 -5.91 16.94 -9.61
N ASN A 163 -5.04 17.70 -10.27
CA ASN A 163 -5.33 19.09 -10.63
C ASN A 163 -6.49 19.20 -11.63
N GLN A 164 -6.59 18.29 -12.61
CA GLN A 164 -7.73 18.25 -13.52
C GLN A 164 -9.07 17.99 -12.79
N GLU A 165 -9.06 17.11 -11.78
CA GLU A 165 -10.24 16.77 -10.98
C GLU A 165 -10.64 17.87 -9.99
N ASN A 166 -9.67 18.61 -9.45
CA ASN A 166 -9.88 19.73 -8.52
C ASN A 166 -8.81 20.81 -8.75
N PRO A 167 -9.06 21.76 -9.66
CA PRO A 167 -8.06 22.75 -10.06
C PRO A 167 -7.61 23.64 -8.92
N ASP A 168 -6.30 23.64 -8.68
CA ASP A 168 -5.58 24.53 -7.77
C ASP A 168 -4.15 24.68 -8.29
N GLU A 169 -3.89 25.80 -8.99
CA GLU A 169 -2.61 26.03 -9.67
C GLU A 169 -1.43 26.19 -8.69
N GLU A 170 -1.67 26.70 -7.48
CA GLU A 170 -0.63 26.87 -6.47
C GLU A 170 -0.24 25.51 -5.86
N ALA A 171 -1.25 24.72 -5.48
CA ALA A 171 -1.02 23.36 -5.00
C ALA A 171 -0.40 22.45 -6.07
N HIS A 172 -0.81 22.61 -7.33
CA HIS A 172 -0.23 21.89 -8.46
C HIS A 172 1.23 22.26 -8.71
N ALA A 173 1.57 23.55 -8.73
CA ALA A 173 2.95 24.01 -8.88
C ALA A 173 3.84 23.48 -7.75
N THR A 174 3.36 23.52 -6.51
CA THR A 174 4.05 22.98 -5.34
C THR A 174 4.29 21.48 -5.47
N ALA A 175 3.26 20.70 -5.84
CA ALA A 175 3.41 19.25 -6.04
C ALA A 175 4.40 18.89 -7.16
N MET A 176 4.47 19.71 -8.22
CA MET A 176 5.43 19.53 -9.30
C MET A 176 6.87 19.87 -8.88
N GLU A 177 7.08 20.82 -7.97
CA GLU A 177 8.39 21.08 -7.36
C GLU A 177 8.85 19.88 -6.53
N HIS A 178 7.99 19.35 -5.66
CA HIS A 178 8.30 18.14 -4.88
C HIS A 178 8.48 16.90 -5.76
N TYR A 179 7.80 16.82 -6.92
CA TYR A 179 8.05 15.79 -7.92
C TYR A 179 9.46 15.92 -8.53
N GLY A 180 9.97 17.14 -8.74
CA GLY A 180 11.36 17.36 -9.15
C GLY A 180 12.37 16.77 -8.16
N GLU A 181 12.11 16.90 -6.85
CA GLU A 181 12.95 16.24 -5.83
C GLU A 181 12.93 14.72 -5.98
N LEU A 182 11.77 14.13 -6.29
CA LEU A 182 11.66 12.69 -6.54
C LEU A 182 12.47 12.27 -7.76
N GLU A 183 12.42 13.03 -8.85
CA GLU A 183 13.22 12.77 -10.06
C GLU A 183 14.71 12.73 -9.75
N ASP A 184 15.20 13.65 -8.92
CA ASP A 184 16.61 13.73 -8.55
C ASP A 184 17.07 12.55 -7.68
N MET A 185 16.19 11.95 -6.88
CA MET A 185 16.57 10.91 -5.90
C MET A 185 16.20 9.47 -6.28
N ILE A 186 15.30 9.25 -7.25
CA ILE A 186 14.70 7.91 -7.46
C ILE A 186 15.72 6.82 -7.80
N ASP A 187 16.79 7.16 -8.53
CA ASP A 187 17.82 6.21 -8.94
C ASP A 187 18.76 5.82 -7.79
N ASP A 188 18.79 6.61 -6.71
CA ASP A 188 19.55 6.30 -5.48
C ASP A 188 18.78 5.37 -4.53
N LEU A 189 17.47 5.18 -4.74
CA LEU A 189 16.64 4.33 -3.90
C LEU A 189 16.85 2.85 -4.24
N GLY A 190 17.38 2.10 -3.27
CA GLY A 190 17.48 0.65 -3.33
C GLY A 190 16.18 -0.06 -2.94
N PRO A 191 16.03 -1.36 -3.24
CA PRO A 191 14.84 -2.13 -2.83
C PRO A 191 14.63 -2.22 -1.32
N ASP A 192 15.66 -1.99 -0.51
CA ASP A 192 15.61 -2.01 0.95
C ASP A 192 15.20 -0.65 1.55
N ASP A 193 15.11 0.41 0.74
CA ASP A 193 14.54 1.70 1.11
C ASP A 193 13.01 1.71 1.08
N PHE A 194 12.38 0.53 1.00
CA PHE A 194 10.93 0.39 0.91
C PHE A 194 10.35 -0.36 2.10
N HIS A 195 9.16 0.07 2.52
CA HIS A 195 8.32 -0.64 3.46
C HIS A 195 7.20 -1.38 2.74
N PHE A 196 6.92 -2.58 3.25
CA PHE A 196 5.90 -3.50 2.73
C PHE A 196 4.78 -3.61 3.75
N GLY A 197 3.63 -3.03 3.42
CA GLY A 197 2.53 -2.83 4.37
C GLY A 197 1.21 -3.45 3.92
N LEU A 198 0.43 -3.97 4.88
CA LEU A 198 -0.93 -4.45 4.66
C LEU A 198 -1.93 -3.69 5.53
N HIS A 199 -3.08 -3.36 4.96
CA HIS A 199 -4.24 -2.95 5.72
C HIS A 199 -5.15 -4.15 5.98
N LEU A 200 -5.20 -4.57 7.25
CA LEU A 200 -6.06 -5.66 7.69
C LEU A 200 -7.49 -5.17 8.01
N TRP A 201 -8.49 -6.02 7.77
CA TRP A 201 -9.85 -5.80 8.29
C TRP A 201 -9.82 -5.60 9.82
N PRO A 202 -10.64 -4.69 10.40
CA PRO A 202 -11.59 -3.81 9.73
C PRO A 202 -10.99 -2.50 9.21
N ASP A 203 -9.67 -2.27 9.39
CA ASP A 203 -9.03 -1.00 9.03
C ASP A 203 -8.80 -0.82 7.51
N HIS A 204 -9.02 -1.87 6.73
CA HIS A 204 -8.86 -1.87 5.27
C HIS A 204 -9.79 -0.88 4.56
N SER A 205 -9.31 -0.33 3.44
CA SER A 205 -10.11 0.53 2.55
C SER A 205 -10.85 -0.27 1.50
N VAL A 206 -10.24 -1.35 1.00
CA VAL A 206 -10.79 -2.24 -0.02
C VAL A 206 -10.63 -3.68 0.42
N GLY A 207 -11.67 -4.47 0.15
CA GLY A 207 -11.76 -5.88 0.47
C GLY A 207 -10.98 -6.80 -0.46
N HIS A 208 -9.98 -6.32 -1.21
CA HIS A 208 -9.04 -7.17 -1.95
C HIS A 208 -7.67 -7.08 -1.29
N LEU A 209 -6.93 -8.18 -1.23
CA LEU A 209 -5.54 -8.17 -0.77
C LEU A 209 -4.71 -7.30 -1.72
N HIS A 210 -3.98 -6.35 -1.15
CA HIS A 210 -2.95 -5.60 -1.87
C HIS A 210 -1.86 -5.22 -0.88
N LEU A 211 -0.63 -5.39 -1.30
CA LEU A 211 0.57 -5.01 -0.59
C LEU A 211 0.91 -3.56 -0.95
N HIS A 212 0.93 -2.69 0.05
CA HIS A 212 1.49 -1.36 -0.10
C HIS A 212 3.01 -1.47 -0.18
N VAL A 213 3.61 -0.91 -1.23
CA VAL A 213 5.05 -0.72 -1.34
C VAL A 213 5.33 0.78 -1.30
N ILE A 214 6.05 1.21 -0.27
CA ILE A 214 6.14 2.63 0.10
C ILE A 214 7.60 2.99 0.32
N ALA A 215 8.12 4.01 -0.38
CA ALA A 215 9.47 4.50 -0.12
C ALA A 215 9.55 5.03 1.33
N ALA A 216 10.51 4.53 2.09
CA ALA A 216 10.70 4.80 3.51
C ALA A 216 11.49 6.09 3.83
N PRO A 217 12.46 6.55 3.01
CA PRO A 217 13.23 7.75 3.30
C PRO A 217 12.34 8.96 3.60
N TRP A 218 12.75 9.75 4.60
CA TRP A 218 11.98 10.91 5.06
C TRP A 218 11.67 11.90 3.91
N ALA A 219 12.63 12.11 3.01
CA ALA A 219 12.46 12.95 1.83
C ALA A 219 11.26 12.51 0.97
N CYS A 220 11.02 11.19 0.85
CA CYS A 220 9.87 10.64 0.13
C CYS A 220 8.57 10.65 0.95
N ARG A 221 8.64 10.88 2.26
CA ARG A 221 7.49 10.78 3.18
C ARG A 221 6.94 12.14 3.59
N GLN A 222 7.76 13.18 3.65
CA GLN A 222 7.43 14.48 4.28
C GLN A 222 6.23 15.19 3.67
N TYR A 223 5.97 15.04 2.37
CA TYR A 223 4.83 15.69 1.68
C TYR A 223 3.59 14.79 1.60
N SER A 224 3.66 13.58 2.14
CA SER A 224 2.67 12.53 1.99
C SER A 224 1.93 12.19 3.27
N THR A 225 0.76 11.58 3.12
CA THR A 225 -0.09 11.30 4.28
C THR A 225 0.55 10.28 5.22
N SER A 226 0.43 10.53 6.53
CA SER A 226 0.75 9.57 7.60
C SER A 226 -0.49 8.95 8.22
N HIS A 227 -1.69 9.36 7.79
CA HIS A 227 -2.96 8.92 8.37
C HIS A 227 -3.14 7.40 8.32
N HIS A 228 -2.55 6.75 7.33
CA HIS A 228 -2.64 5.31 7.12
C HIS A 228 -1.58 4.50 7.89
N ASP A 229 -0.55 5.12 8.45
CA ASP A 229 0.56 4.40 9.09
C ASP A 229 0.08 3.64 10.33
N LYS A 230 -0.80 4.24 11.14
CA LYS A 230 -1.37 3.60 12.34
C LYS A 230 -2.11 2.30 12.02
N LYS A 231 -2.77 2.21 10.87
CA LYS A 231 -3.51 1.02 10.43
C LYS A 231 -2.73 0.08 9.52
N THR A 232 -1.56 0.47 9.03
CA THR A 232 -0.68 -0.38 8.23
C THR A 232 0.09 -1.34 9.13
N LYS A 233 0.20 -2.61 8.74
CA LYS A 233 0.95 -3.65 9.45
C LYS A 233 2.07 -4.10 8.52
N ASP A 234 3.24 -4.36 9.08
CA ASP A 234 4.35 -4.94 8.34
C ASP A 234 3.92 -6.28 7.73
N ALA A 235 4.16 -6.44 6.43
CA ALA A 235 3.70 -7.61 5.69
C ALA A 235 4.38 -8.91 6.14
N PHE A 236 5.63 -8.84 6.62
CA PHE A 236 6.34 -9.99 7.15
C PHE A 236 5.80 -10.39 8.52
N GLU A 237 5.45 -9.44 9.38
CA GLU A 237 4.75 -9.76 10.65
C GLU A 237 3.41 -10.46 10.40
N VAL A 238 2.65 -10.03 9.39
CA VAL A 238 1.41 -10.71 8.98
C VAL A 238 1.72 -12.12 8.49
N ARG A 239 2.68 -12.28 7.57
CA ARG A 239 3.11 -13.59 7.05
C ARG A 239 3.50 -14.55 8.17
N ASP A 240 4.33 -14.09 9.09
CA ASP A 240 4.89 -14.91 10.17
C ASP A 240 3.82 -15.32 11.17
N TYR A 241 2.89 -14.41 11.49
CA TYR A 241 1.73 -14.74 12.30
C TYR A 241 0.87 -15.85 11.66
N ILE A 242 0.51 -15.72 10.38
CA ILE A 242 -0.31 -16.74 9.69
C ILE A 242 0.41 -18.09 9.66
N LYS A 243 1.71 -18.11 9.38
CA LYS A 243 2.53 -19.34 9.43
C LYS A 243 2.56 -19.94 10.85
N SER A 244 2.57 -19.12 11.89
CA SER A 244 2.57 -19.62 13.28
C SER A 244 1.25 -20.30 13.67
N VAL A 245 0.11 -19.75 13.21
CA VAL A 245 -1.22 -20.32 13.48
C VAL A 245 -1.43 -21.64 12.73
N ALA A 246 -0.86 -21.78 11.53
CA ALA A 246 -0.99 -22.99 10.73
C ALA A 246 -0.24 -24.22 11.29
N ASN A 247 0.76 -24.00 12.13
CA ASN A 247 1.59 -25.04 12.73
C ASN A 247 1.18 -25.37 14.18
N ALA A 248 0.15 -24.70 14.70
CA ALA A 248 -0.42 -24.92 16.03
C ALA A 248 -1.60 -25.90 15.96
#